data_AF-A0A7W1XQK8-F1
#
_entry.id   AF-A0A7W1XQK8-F1
#
_cell.length_a   1.000
_cell.length_b   1.000
_cell.length_c   1.000
_cell.angle_alpha   90.00
_cell.angle_beta   90.00
_cell.angle_gamma   90.00
#
_symmetry.space_group_name_H-M   'P 1'
#
loop_
_entity.id
_entity.type
_entity.pdbx_description
1 polymer ?
#
loop_
_entity_poly.entity_id
_entity_poly.type
_entity_poly.pdbx_seq_one_letter_code
_entity_poly.pdbx_strand_id
1 'polypeptide(L)' 'MRETGFDKTYRIGNTTIHIVAAEQTDEERQERLAEVVRVIELIWSGVNDDRKQETL' A
#
# COMPACT_ATOMS: atom_id res chain seq x y z
N MET A 1 -7.92 -21.70 -12.56
CA MET A 1 -6.55 -21.60 -12.02
C MET A 1 -6.28 -20.11 -11.87
N ARG A 2 -6.26 -19.58 -10.64
CA ARG A 2 -6.12 -18.13 -10.40
C ARG A 2 -4.62 -17.81 -10.35
N GLU A 3 -4.15 -16.93 -11.23
CA GLU A 3 -2.78 -16.41 -11.22
C GLU A 3 -2.62 -15.44 -10.05
N THR A 4 -2.20 -15.95 -8.89
CA THR A 4 -1.77 -15.12 -7.76
C THR A 4 -0.25 -15.16 -7.71
N GLY A 5 0.38 -14.30 -8.50
CA GLY A 5 1.84 -14.22 -8.55
C GLY A 5 2.27 -12.80 -8.82
N PHE A 6 2.09 -11.89 -7.87
CA PHE A 6 2.86 -10.66 -7.89
C PHE A 6 4.29 -11.02 -7.48
N ASP A 7 5.05 -11.57 -8.41
CA ASP A 7 6.49 -11.72 -8.27
C ASP A 7 7.16 -10.41 -8.71
N LYS A 8 8.08 -9.90 -7.89
CA LYS A 8 9.01 -8.86 -8.33
C LYS A 8 10.42 -9.37 -8.18
N THR A 9 11.12 -9.46 -9.31
CA THR A 9 12.52 -9.83 -9.33
C THR A 9 13.37 -8.56 -9.42
N TYR A 10 14.27 -8.37 -8.44
CA TYR A 10 15.24 -7.30 -8.41
C TYR A 10 16.63 -7.85 -8.62
N ARG A 11 17.46 -7.13 -9.38
CA ARG A 11 18.89 -7.43 -9.48
C ARG A 11 19.70 -6.36 -8.78
N ILE A 12 20.46 -6.74 -7.75
CA ILE A 12 21.35 -5.84 -7.02
C ILE A 12 22.78 -6.37 -7.17
N GLY A 13 23.58 -5.66 -7.96
CA GLY A 13 24.93 -6.11 -8.35
C GLY A 13 24.88 -7.43 -9.11
N ASN A 14 25.51 -8.47 -8.54
CA ASN A 14 25.51 -9.83 -9.09
C ASN A 14 24.48 -10.77 -8.44
N THR A 15 23.65 -10.25 -7.53
CA THR A 15 22.64 -11.01 -6.80
C THR A 15 21.26 -10.74 -7.36
N THR A 16 20.46 -11.79 -7.53
CA THR A 16 19.05 -11.70 -7.89
C THR A 16 18.20 -11.96 -6.65
N ILE A 17 17.27 -11.05 -6.37
CA ILE A 17 16.31 -11.13 -5.27
C ILE A 17 14.94 -11.38 -5.90
N HIS A 18 14.28 -12.46 -5.48
CA HIS A 18 12.91 -12.76 -5.84
C HIS A 18 11.99 -12.37 -4.69
N ILE A 19 11.15 -11.36 -4.90
CA ILE A 19 10.09 -10.99 -3.96
C ILE A 19 8.82 -11.68 -4.42
N VAL A 20 8.36 -12.63 -3.62
CA VAL A 20 7.09 -13.33 -3.82
C VAL A 20 6.09 -12.71 -2.85
N ALA A 21 4.99 -12.16 -3.37
CA ALA A 21 3.90 -11.73 -2.50
C ALA A 21 3.36 -12.95 -1.74
N ALA A 22 3.24 -12.84 -0.42
CA ALA A 22 2.60 -13.87 0.38
C ALA A 22 1.13 -14.00 -0.03
N GLU A 23 0.63 -15.24 -0.10
CA GLU A 23 -0.82 -15.47 -0.22
C GLU A 23 -1.48 -14.88 1.03
N GLN A 24 -2.35 -13.89 0.84
CA GLN A 24 -3.13 -13.29 1.92
C GLN A 24 -4.49 -13.96 1.98
N THR A 25 -5.00 -14.19 3.19
CA THR A 25 -6.40 -14.57 3.34
C THR A 25 -7.32 -13.41 2.97
N ASP A 26 -8.60 -13.71 2.71
CA ASP A 26 -9.59 -12.67 2.45
C ASP A 26 -9.73 -11.75 3.67
N GLU A 27 -9.63 -12.29 4.89
CA GLU A 27 -9.64 -11.53 6.14
C GLU A 27 -8.47 -10.55 6.25
N GLU A 28 -7.23 -11.03 6.04
CA GLU A 28 -6.02 -10.20 6.09
C GLU A 28 -6.04 -9.10 5.02
N ARG A 29 -6.57 -9.43 3.84
CA ARG A 29 -6.76 -8.46 2.76
C ARG A 29 -7.74 -7.36 3.16
N GLN A 30 -8.85 -7.70 3.81
CA GLN A 30 -9.84 -6.71 4.27
C GLN A 30 -9.26 -5.82 5.38
N GLU A 31 -8.52 -6.39 6.32
CA GLU A 31 -7.84 -5.64 7.37
C GLU A 31 -6.85 -4.63 6.78
N ARG A 32 -6.03 -5.09 5.81
CA ARG A 32 -5.06 -4.23 5.14
C ARG A 32 -5.72 -3.10 4.35
N LEU A 33 -6.85 -3.38 3.68
CA LEU A 33 -7.61 -2.36 2.97
C LEU A 33 -8.20 -1.31 3.93
N ALA A 34 -8.74 -1.74 5.07
CA ALA A 34 -9.28 -0.83 6.08
C ALA A 34 -8.20 0.12 6.65
N GLU A 35 -6.98 -0.40 6.86
CA GLU A 35 -5.83 0.40 7.28
C GLU A 35 -5.46 1.45 6.21
N VAL A 36 -5.37 1.03 4.95
CA VAL A 36 -5.04 1.93 3.82
C VAL A 36 -6.08 3.05 3.69
N VAL A 37 -7.37 2.73 3.80
CA VAL A 37 -8.45 3.74 3.78
C VAL A 37 -8.26 4.75 4.90
N ARG A 38 -8.00 4.30 6.14
CA ARG A 38 -7.79 5.19 7.29
C ARG A 38 -6.60 6.12 7.08
N VAL A 39 -5.50 5.63 6.52
CA VAL A 39 -4.32 6.45 6.21
C VAL A 39 -4.64 7.51 5.15
N ILE A 40 -5.37 7.13 4.10
CA ILE A 40 -5.80 8.08 3.05
C ILE A 40 -6.68 9.18 3.66
N GLU A 41 -7.65 8.83 4.51
CA GLU A 41 -8.52 9.79 5.18
C GLU A 41 -7.74 10.74 6.09
N LEU A 42 -6.74 10.23 6.83
CA LEU A 42 -5.87 11.06 7.67
C LEU A 42 -5.09 12.07 6.83
N ILE A 43 -4.48 11.63 5.73
CA ILE A 43 -3.73 12.51 4.83
C ILE A 43 -4.67 13.56 4.21
N TRP A 44 -5.84 13.12 3.73
CA TRP A 44 -6.82 14.01 3.09
C TRP A 44 -7.37 15.07 4.04
N SER A 45 -7.64 14.70 5.30
CA SER A 45 -8.11 15.63 6.32
C SER A 45 -7.03 16.67 6.69
N GLY A 46 -5.78 16.25 6.87
CA GLY A 46 -4.66 17.17 7.09
C GLY A 46 -4.45 18.16 5.94
N VAL A 47 -4.44 17.66 4.68
CA VAL A 47 -4.32 18.50 3.48
C VAL A 47 -5.49 19.49 3.34
N ASN A 48 -6.69 19.14 3.80
CA ASN A 48 -7.82 20.05 3.78
C ASN A 48 -7.76 21.14 4.85
N ASP A 49 -7.09 20.89 5.97
CA ASP A 49 -6.95 21.86 7.06
C ASP A 49 -5.86 22.89 6.75
N ASP A 50 -4.74 22.46 6.15
CA ASP A 50 -3.66 23.35 5.73
C ASP A 50 -4.13 24.38 4.68
N ARG A 51 -5.00 23.97 3.75
CA ARG A 51 -5.58 24.88 2.73
C ARG A 51 -6.51 25.96 3.31
N LYS A 52 -7.08 25.74 4.50
CA LYS A 52 -7.95 26.74 5.16
C LYS A 52 -7.16 27.82 5.88
N GLN A 53 -5.96 27.50 6.36
CA GLN A 53 -5.10 28.47 7.06
C GLN A 53 -4.45 29.47 6.10
N GLU A 54 -4.27 29.11 4.83
CA GLU A 54 -3.65 29.98 3.81
C GLU A 54 -4.63 31.01 3.18
N THR A 55 -5.94 30.89 3.46
CA THR A 55 -6.98 31.81 2.93
C THR A 55 -7.44 32.86 3.97
N LEU A 56 -6.80 32.92 5.14
CA LEU A 56 -7.07 33.91 6.19
C LEU A 56 -5.98 34.96 6.30
#